data_AF-A0A0M3HVZ2-F1
#
_entry.id   AF-A0A0M3HVZ2-F1
#
_cell.length_a   1.000
_cell.length_b   1.000
_cell.length_c   1.000
_cell.angle_alpha   90.00
_cell.angle_beta   90.00
_cell.angle_gamma   90.00
#
_symmetry.space_group_name_H-M   'P 1'
#
loop_
_entity.id
_entity.type
_entity.pdbx_description
1 polymer ?
#
loop_
_entity_poly.entity_id
_entity_poly.type
_entity_poly.pdbx_seq_one_letter_code
_entity_poly.pdbx_strand_id
1 'polypeptide(L)'
;MRVPFGTPIPFTLRIRQRFPLLTRLSRPSLGTVSVTVTVILTSAAVFAVCIYPKLRSDYYKEVQERERAFIRADREQLADGLRPWSNPFERK
;
A
#
# COMPACT_ATOMS: atom_id res chain seq x y z
N MET A 1 33.16 8.99 -21.61
CA MET A 1 34.34 9.87 -21.51
C MET A 1 35.28 9.30 -20.47
N ARG A 2 36.52 8.97 -20.86
CA ARG A 2 37.59 8.72 -19.90
C ARG A 2 38.04 10.08 -19.37
N VAL A 3 38.00 10.26 -18.05
CA VAL A 3 38.41 11.53 -17.43
C VAL A 3 39.94 11.58 -17.49
N PRO A 4 40.54 12.69 -17.98
CA PRO A 4 42.00 12.81 -18.05
C PRO A 4 42.61 12.83 -16.64
N PHE A 5 43.78 12.20 -16.51
CA PHE A 5 44.53 12.13 -15.27
C PHE A 5 44.85 13.54 -14.74
N GLY A 6 44.51 13.81 -13.47
CA GLY A 6 44.85 15.07 -12.79
C GLY A 6 43.73 16.11 -12.69
N THR A 7 42.53 15.86 -13.21
CA THR A 7 41.38 16.78 -13.07
C THR A 7 40.53 16.45 -11.84
N PRO A 8 40.05 17.46 -11.07
CA PRO A 8 39.16 17.22 -9.94
C PRO A 8 37.83 16.66 -10.45
N ILE A 9 37.55 15.40 -10.11
CA ILE A 9 36.34 14.70 -10.53
C ILE A 9 35.19 15.15 -9.62
N PRO A 10 34.09 15.70 -10.14
CA PRO A 10 32.95 16.02 -9.30
C PRO A 10 32.37 14.74 -8.70
N PHE A 11 31.90 14.83 -7.46
CA PHE A 11 31.42 13.67 -6.68
C PHE A 11 30.38 12.82 -7.42
N THR A 12 29.51 13.49 -8.20
CA THR A 12 28.49 12.87 -9.05
C THR A 12 29.08 11.93 -10.12
N LEU A 13 30.19 12.33 -10.75
CA LEU A 13 30.89 11.53 -11.76
C LEU A 13 31.59 10.31 -11.15
N ARG A 14 32.11 10.46 -9.93
CA ARG A 14 32.73 9.37 -9.16
C ARG A 14 31.72 8.28 -8.80
N ILE A 15 30.52 8.67 -8.36
CA ILE A 15 29.41 7.72 -8.12
C ILE A 15 29.01 7.03 -9.43
N ARG A 16 28.89 7.81 -10.51
CA ARG A 16 28.46 7.33 -11.82
C ARG A 16 29.42 6.29 -12.42
N GLN A 17 30.72 6.44 -12.19
CA GLN A 17 31.75 5.48 -12.58
C GLN A 17 31.75 4.21 -11.73
N ARG A 18 31.50 4.33 -10.42
CA ARG A 18 31.46 3.19 -9.49
C ARG A 18 30.26 2.29 -9.72
N PHE A 19 29.15 2.86 -10.18
CA PHE A 19 27.90 2.13 -10.42
C PHE A 19 27.41 2.34 -11.87
N PRO A 20 28.02 1.63 -12.83
CA PRO A 20 27.66 1.76 -14.25
C PRO A 20 26.20 1.38 -14.53
N LEU A 21 25.59 0.53 -13.71
CA LEU A 21 24.16 0.17 -13.83
C LEU A 21 23.22 1.36 -13.61
N LEU A 22 23.56 2.29 -12.70
CA LEU A 22 22.79 3.51 -12.46
C LEU A 22 22.78 4.44 -13.68
N THR A 23 23.78 4.33 -14.56
CA THR A 23 23.78 5.10 -15.82
C THR A 23 22.75 4.60 -16.82
N ARG A 24 22.50 3.29 -16.85
CA ARG A 24 21.44 2.68 -17.69
C ARG A 24 20.04 3.09 -17.22
N LEU A 25 19.87 3.27 -15.91
CA LEU A 25 18.62 3.72 -15.30
C LEU A 25 18.34 5.22 -15.47
N SER A 26 19.32 6.02 -15.93
CA SER A 26 19.17 7.48 -16.01
C SER A 26 18.23 7.98 -17.12
N ARG A 27 17.81 7.10 -18.03
CA ARG A 27 16.80 7.38 -19.07
C ARG A 27 15.86 6.19 -19.19
N PRO A 28 14.95 5.98 -18.22
CA PRO A 28 13.97 4.92 -18.33
C PRO A 28 13.08 5.21 -19.53
N SER A 29 12.71 4.17 -20.29
CA SER A 29 11.75 4.32 -21.38
C SER A 29 10.37 4.66 -20.81
N LEU A 30 9.53 5.34 -21.59
CA LEU A 30 8.17 5.69 -21.17
C LEU A 30 7.37 4.43 -20.74
N GLY A 31 7.60 3.31 -21.42
CA GLY A 31 7.00 2.01 -21.09
C GLY A 31 7.50 1.42 -19.77
N THR A 32 8.78 1.59 -19.44
CA THR A 32 9.32 1.15 -18.14
C THR A 32 8.71 1.96 -17.00
N VAL A 33 8.54 3.27 -17.20
CA VAL A 33 7.90 4.16 -16.21
C VAL A 33 6.44 3.76 -16.01
N SER A 34 5.68 3.58 -17.10
CA SER A 34 4.25 3.24 -17.00
C SER A 34 4.04 1.91 -16.25
N VAL A 35 4.77 0.85 -16.62
CA VAL A 35 4.67 -0.45 -15.95
C VAL A 35 5.03 -0.35 -14.47
N THR A 36 6.11 0.37 -14.14
CA THR A 36 6.54 0.51 -12.74
C THR A 36 5.47 1.23 -11.90
N VAL A 37 4.89 2.30 -12.45
CA VAL A 37 3.81 3.05 -11.78
C VAL A 37 2.58 2.17 -11.58
N THR A 38 2.17 1.42 -12.61
CA THR A 38 1.01 0.51 -12.49
C THR A 38 1.26 -0.55 -11.42
N VAL A 39 2.42 -1.19 -11.40
CA VAL A 39 2.76 -2.20 -10.39
C VAL A 39 2.72 -1.61 -8.98
N ILE A 40 3.31 -0.42 -8.78
CA ILE A 40 3.29 0.25 -7.49
C ILE A 40 1.84 0.53 -7.06
N LEU A 41 1.04 1.12 -7.96
CA LEU A 41 -0.34 1.48 -7.64
C LEU A 41 -1.20 0.25 -7.33
N THR A 42 -1.08 -0.81 -8.12
CA THR A 42 -1.79 -2.07 -7.88
C THR A 42 -1.36 -2.71 -6.56
N SER A 43 -0.06 -2.72 -6.25
CA SER A 43 0.44 -3.25 -4.98
C SER A 43 -0.07 -2.46 -3.77
N ALA A 44 -0.15 -1.13 -3.88
CA ALA A 44 -0.71 -0.27 -2.86
C ALA A 44 -2.21 -0.53 -2.63
N ALA A 45 -2.96 -0.73 -3.72
CA ALA A 45 -4.38 -1.08 -3.64
C ALA A 45 -4.60 -2.44 -2.94
N VAL A 46 -3.83 -3.45 -3.32
CA VAL A 46 -3.89 -4.78 -2.66
C VAL A 46 -3.53 -4.67 -1.19
N PHE A 47 -2.48 -3.91 -0.84
CA PHE A 47 -2.11 -3.69 0.55
C PHE A 47 -3.23 -3.00 1.35
N ALA A 48 -3.83 -1.94 0.80
CA ALA A 48 -4.90 -1.19 1.44
C ALA A 48 -6.16 -2.03 1.70
N VAL A 49 -6.49 -2.96 0.81
CA VAL A 49 -7.69 -3.80 0.94
C VAL A 49 -7.44 -5.06 1.75
N CYS A 50 -6.31 -5.75 1.52
CA CYS A 50 -6.10 -7.09 2.08
C CYS A 50 -5.30 -7.10 3.37
N ILE A 51 -4.32 -6.20 3.51
CA ILE A 51 -3.34 -6.24 4.60
C ILE A 51 -3.67 -5.19 5.66
N TYR A 52 -3.96 -3.96 5.23
CA TYR A 52 -4.24 -2.85 6.15
C TYR A 52 -5.39 -3.13 7.14
N PRO A 53 -6.53 -3.72 6.73
CA PRO A 53 -7.61 -4.03 7.67
C PRO A 53 -7.24 -5.09 8.70
N LYS A 54 -6.35 -6.04 8.35
CA LYS A 54 -5.88 -7.07 9.28
C LYS A 54 -4.94 -6.48 10.34
N LEU A 55 -4.08 -5.54 9.96
CA LEU A 55 -3.18 -4.87 10.90
C LEU A 55 -3.92 -3.92 11.85
N ARG A 56 -5.00 -3.30 11.37
CA ARG A 56 -5.84 -2.35 12.13
C ARG A 56 -7.16 -2.97 12.59
N SER A 57 -7.18 -4.29 12.83
CA SER A 57 -8.44 -5.02 13.06
C SER A 57 -9.27 -4.45 14.23
N ASP A 58 -8.61 -3.98 15.30
CA ASP A 58 -9.29 -3.40 16.46
C ASP A 58 -10.01 -2.09 16.12
N TYR A 59 -9.37 -1.22 15.34
CA TYR A 59 -9.99 0.02 14.85
C TYR A 59 -11.26 -0.27 14.05
N TYR A 60 -11.21 -1.24 13.15
CA TYR A 60 -12.37 -1.60 12.33
C TYR A 60 -13.49 -2.25 13.15
N LYS A 61 -13.17 -3.02 14.18
CA LYS A 61 -14.16 -3.56 15.12
C LYS A 61 -14.85 -2.44 15.89
N GLU A 62 -14.09 -1.51 16.46
CA GLU A 62 -14.65 -0.38 17.22
C GLU A 62 -15.56 0.51 16.35
N VAL A 63 -15.14 0.80 15.11
CA VAL A 63 -15.97 1.58 14.17
C VAL A 63 -17.25 0.82 13.84
N GLN A 64 -17.17 -0.48 13.59
CA GLN A 64 -18.36 -1.30 13.29
C GLN A 64 -19.31 -1.40 14.49
N GLU A 65 -18.79 -1.50 15.70
CA GLU A 65 -19.61 -1.48 16.92
C GLU A 65 -20.30 -0.12 17.11
N ARG A 66 -19.57 0.99 16.90
CA ARG A 66 -20.15 2.34 16.98
C ARG A 66 -21.21 2.57 15.91
N GLU A 67 -20.92 2.25 14.65
CA GLU A 67 -21.89 2.40 13.56
C GLU A 67 -23.15 1.56 13.80
N ARG A 68 -23.00 0.31 14.28
CA ARG A 68 -24.14 -0.51 14.68
C ARG A 68 -24.93 0.07 15.84
N ALA A 69 -24.26 0.69 16.82
CA ALA A 69 -24.95 1.37 17.91
C ALA A 69 -25.79 2.57 17.41
N PHE A 70 -25.36 3.25 16.34
CA PHE A 70 -26.13 4.35 15.74
C PHE A 70 -27.34 3.87 14.93
N ILE A 71 -27.35 2.64 14.45
CA ILE A 71 -28.46 2.11 13.63
C ILE A 71 -29.77 1.99 14.44
N ARG A 72 -29.74 2.02 15.79
CA ARG A 72 -30.92 1.98 16.70
C ARG A 72 -32.00 0.95 16.32
N ALA A 73 -31.66 -0.06 15.53
CA ALA A 73 -32.57 -1.10 15.09
C ALA A 73 -32.33 -2.34 15.94
N ASP A 74 -33.42 -2.97 16.36
CA ASP A 74 -33.34 -4.17 17.17
C ASP A 74 -32.70 -5.32 16.37
N ARG A 75 -32.01 -6.26 17.04
CA ARG A 75 -31.35 -7.40 16.36
C ARG A 75 -32.33 -8.16 15.46
N GLU A 76 -33.58 -8.24 15.88
CA GLU A 76 -34.68 -8.89 15.15
C GLU A 76 -35.15 -8.06 13.95
N GLN A 77 -35.10 -6.73 14.04
CA GLN A 77 -35.47 -5.82 12.94
C GLN A 77 -34.44 -5.83 11.81
N LEU A 78 -33.16 -5.95 12.13
CA LEU A 78 -32.08 -6.07 11.14
C LEU A 78 -31.99 -7.45 10.50
N ALA A 79 -32.61 -8.46 11.12
CA ALA A 79 -32.55 -9.83 10.64
C ALA A 79 -33.63 -10.15 9.58
N ASP A 80 -34.58 -9.24 9.32
CA ASP A 80 -35.62 -9.38 8.28
C ASP A 80 -36.31 -10.77 8.29
N GLY A 81 -36.69 -11.24 9.48
CA GLY A 81 -37.33 -12.56 9.67
C GLY A 81 -36.38 -13.77 9.62
N LEU A 82 -35.08 -13.56 9.36
CA LEU A 82 -34.05 -14.59 9.48
C LEU A 82 -33.58 -14.70 10.93
N ARG A 83 -33.04 -15.86 11.32
CA ARG A 83 -32.48 -16.05 12.67
C ARG A 83 -31.33 -15.04 12.84
N PRO A 84 -31.33 -14.19 13.89
CA PRO A 84 -30.28 -13.19 14.08
C PRO A 84 -28.93 -13.87 14.08
N TRP A 85 -28.08 -13.49 13.13
CA TRP A 85 -26.72 -13.98 13.02
C TRP A 85 -25.98 -13.68 14.33
N SER A 86 -25.27 -14.68 14.87
CA SER A 86 -24.47 -14.54 16.09
C SER A 86 -23.51 -13.36 15.93
N ASN A 87 -23.45 -12.46 16.92
CA ASN A 87 -22.56 -11.32 16.86
C ASN A 87 -21.12 -11.79 16.60
N PRO A 88 -20.48 -11.41 15.47
CA PRO A 88 -19.15 -11.89 15.13
C PRO A 88 -18.07 -11.46 16.14
N PHE A 89 -18.39 -10.54 17.06
CA PHE A 89 -17.52 -10.06 18.13
C PHE A 89 -17.79 -10.69 19.51
N GLU A 90 -18.84 -11.52 19.65
CA GLU A 90 -19.17 -12.17 20.93
C GLU A 90 -18.29 -13.40 21.24
N ARG A 91 -17.44 -13.84 20.30
CA ARG A 91 -16.54 -14.99 20.54
C ARG A 91 -15.29 -14.52 21.29
N LYS A 92 -15.19 -14.94 22.56
CA LYS A 92 -13.99 -14.88 23.40
C LYS A 92 -12.87 -15.76 22.86
#